data_AF-A0A7S2SGM8-F1
#
_entry.id   AF-A0A7S2SGM8-F1
#
_cell.length_a   1.000
_cell.length_b   1.000
_cell.length_c   1.000
_cell.angle_alpha   90.00
_cell.angle_beta   90.00
_cell.angle_gamma   90.00
#
_symmetry.space_group_name_H-M   'P 1'
#
loop_
_entity.id
_entity.type
_entity.pdbx_description
1 polymer ?
#
loop_
_entity_poly.entity_id
_entity_poly.type
_entity_poly.pdbx_seq_one_letter_code
_entity_poly.pdbx_strand_id
1 'polypeptide(L)'
;IPHCCAGQVLGQNKLGNLGGFGAAAALPHTGLIYFTTAVQQAPPYLRMRALKLVAAKVALAARIDLHQSEPSGTAGAKLRVEIDDKVTKWQETQQARTKKALPIPDEKPSKKRGGKRARKFKEKFGLTELQKETNKRTFANFEGEYGDDAMGNDLGMLGKSSGRLRLPAKKEQKLAAKKVKKAIQMSSGATNGLSSSLVFTPVQGLELAAEDTGAREARVKEANQKWFSQSSGFMSARPK
;
A
#
# COMPACT_ATOMS: atom_id res chain seq x y z
N ILE A 1 27.39 4.88 13.99
CA ILE A 1 26.04 5.08 13.40
C ILE A 1 25.63 3.79 12.71
N PRO A 2 24.69 3.01 13.26
CA PRO A 2 24.58 1.60 12.86
C PRO A 2 23.77 1.34 11.59
N HIS A 3 23.08 2.33 11.00
CA HIS A 3 22.06 2.04 9.98
C HIS A 3 22.09 2.99 8.78
N CYS A 4 21.86 2.42 7.59
CA CYS A 4 21.81 3.10 6.29
C CYS A 4 20.82 4.28 6.27
N CYS A 5 19.72 4.23 7.03
CA CYS A 5 18.70 5.30 7.04
C CYS A 5 19.23 6.58 7.70
N ALA A 6 19.91 6.50 8.86
CA ALA A 6 20.50 7.68 9.49
C ALA A 6 21.58 8.29 8.63
N GLY A 7 22.43 7.45 8.02
CA GLY A 7 23.52 7.91 7.13
C GLY A 7 23.05 8.85 6.02
N GLN A 8 21.85 8.64 5.49
CA GLN A 8 21.27 9.46 4.42
C GLN A 8 20.95 10.89 4.87
N VAL A 9 20.59 11.07 6.15
CA VAL A 9 20.12 12.33 6.74
C VAL A 9 21.26 13.06 7.49
N LEU A 10 22.45 12.45 7.59
CA LEU A 10 23.59 13.06 8.27
C LEU A 10 24.03 14.34 7.56
N GLY A 11 24.10 15.44 8.33
CA GLY A 11 24.42 16.77 7.82
C GLY A 11 23.38 17.33 6.85
N GLN A 12 22.15 16.80 6.87
CA GLN A 12 21.04 17.43 6.18
C GLN A 12 20.72 18.77 6.86
N ASN A 13 20.73 19.85 6.10
CA ASN A 13 20.21 21.14 6.57
C ASN A 13 18.72 20.96 6.88
N LYS A 14 18.34 21.17 8.13
CA LYS A 14 16.92 21.25 8.49
C LYS A 14 16.39 22.48 7.77
N LEU A 15 15.54 22.28 6.76
CA LEU A 15 14.77 23.37 6.18
C LEU A 15 13.79 23.83 7.28
N GLY A 16 14.23 24.79 8.08
CA GLY A 16 13.39 25.47 9.06
C GLY A 16 12.32 26.25 8.31
N ASN A 17 11.05 26.04 8.68
CA ASN A 17 9.86 26.67 8.13
C ASN A 17 9.82 26.73 6.58
N LEU A 18 9.11 25.77 5.95
CA LEU A 18 8.58 25.91 4.59
C LEU A 18 7.45 26.97 4.52
N GLY A 19 7.69 28.16 5.06
CA GLY A 19 6.80 29.30 4.95
C GLY A 19 6.81 29.83 3.52
N GLY A 20 5.99 29.22 2.65
CA GLY A 20 5.68 29.73 1.31
C GLY A 20 6.38 29.05 0.13
N PHE A 21 7.37 28.18 0.34
CA PHE A 21 8.01 27.39 -0.73
C PHE A 21 7.40 25.98 -0.81
N GLY A 22 7.00 25.56 -2.01
CA GLY A 22 6.37 24.26 -2.22
C GLY A 22 7.28 23.07 -1.86
N ALA A 23 6.70 22.03 -1.25
CA ALA A 23 7.41 20.80 -0.86
C ALA A 23 8.07 20.04 -2.03
N ALA A 24 7.72 20.36 -3.28
CA ALA A 24 8.30 19.75 -4.47
C ALA A 24 9.77 20.14 -4.71
N ALA A 25 10.20 21.32 -4.23
CA ALA A 25 11.59 21.77 -4.37
C ALA A 25 12.51 21.22 -3.27
N ALA A 26 11.94 20.75 -2.15
CA ALA A 26 12.71 20.17 -1.07
C ALA A 26 13.10 18.74 -1.42
N LEU A 27 14.40 18.46 -1.54
CA LEU A 27 14.91 17.10 -1.71
C LEU A 27 14.96 16.39 -0.35
N PRO A 28 14.06 15.45 -0.05
CA PRO A 28 14.06 14.77 1.24
C PRO A 28 15.28 13.86 1.37
N HIS A 29 15.77 13.68 2.60
CA HIS A 29 16.88 12.77 2.92
C HIS A 29 18.17 13.08 2.15
N THR A 30 18.47 14.37 1.95
CA THR A 30 19.72 14.84 1.31
C THR A 30 20.71 15.34 2.35
N GLY A 31 21.52 14.42 2.88
CA GLY A 31 22.67 14.73 3.73
C GLY A 31 23.98 14.91 2.95
N LEU A 32 25.10 14.98 3.68
CA LEU A 32 26.45 15.13 3.11
C LEU A 32 26.78 14.06 2.06
N ILE A 33 26.32 12.82 2.27
CA ILE A 33 26.56 11.70 1.35
C ILE A 33 25.95 11.97 -0.03
N TYR A 34 24.84 12.71 -0.11
CA TYR A 34 24.20 13.04 -1.39
C TYR A 34 25.09 13.91 -2.26
N PHE A 35 25.87 14.81 -1.66
CA PHE A 35 26.76 15.73 -2.39
C PHE A 35 28.12 15.13 -2.72
N THR A 36 28.38 13.87 -2.33
CA THR A 36 29.63 13.18 -2.69
C THR A 36 29.69 12.86 -4.18
N THR A 37 30.92 12.79 -4.72
CA THR A 37 31.18 12.49 -6.14
C THR A 37 30.56 11.16 -6.57
N ALA A 38 30.58 10.15 -5.69
CA ALA A 38 30.00 8.83 -5.94
C ALA A 38 28.49 8.87 -6.28
N VAL A 39 27.74 9.77 -5.65
CA VAL A 39 26.30 9.93 -5.89
C VAL A 39 26.03 10.90 -7.04
N GLN A 40 26.81 11.99 -7.13
CA GLN A 40 26.61 13.02 -8.15
C GLN A 40 26.99 12.56 -9.57
N GLN A 41 27.92 11.62 -9.71
CA GLN A 41 28.24 10.95 -10.97
C GLN A 41 27.06 10.16 -11.56
N ALA A 42 26.13 9.70 -10.71
CA ALA A 42 24.92 9.02 -11.18
C ALA A 42 23.91 10.05 -11.75
N PRO A 43 23.14 9.66 -12.79
CA PRO A 43 22.11 10.53 -13.34
C PRO A 43 21.02 10.80 -12.30
N PRO A 44 20.32 11.96 -12.37
CA PRO A 44 19.46 12.47 -11.30
C PRO A 44 18.38 11.47 -10.85
N TYR A 45 17.85 10.66 -11.77
CA TYR A 45 16.83 9.64 -11.47
C TYR A 45 17.36 8.45 -10.65
N LEU A 46 18.68 8.19 -10.64
CA LEU A 46 19.30 7.13 -9.84
C LEU A 46 19.89 7.63 -8.52
N ARG A 47 20.05 8.95 -8.33
CA ARG A 47 20.77 9.51 -7.18
C ARG A 47 20.22 9.06 -5.83
N MET A 48 18.90 9.01 -5.65
CA MET A 48 18.30 8.54 -4.39
C MET A 48 18.52 7.05 -4.14
N ARG A 49 18.66 6.25 -5.21
CA ARG A 49 18.97 4.82 -5.12
C ARG A 49 20.46 4.61 -4.82
N ALA A 50 21.32 5.38 -5.48
CA ALA A 50 22.77 5.40 -5.25
C ALA A 50 23.10 5.87 -3.82
N LEU A 51 22.44 6.91 -3.33
CA LEU A 51 22.57 7.42 -1.97
C LEU A 51 22.36 6.31 -0.91
N LYS A 52 21.30 5.50 -1.06
CA LYS A 52 21.03 4.38 -0.13
C LYS A 52 22.14 3.34 -0.15
N LEU A 53 22.63 3.01 -1.35
CA LEU A 53 23.71 2.06 -1.53
C LEU A 53 25.01 2.58 -0.90
N VAL A 54 25.41 3.82 -1.22
CA VAL A 54 26.61 4.46 -0.67
C VAL A 54 26.51 4.57 0.86
N ALA A 55 25.39 5.04 1.41
CA ALA A 55 25.20 5.11 2.86
C ALA A 55 25.32 3.75 3.55
N ALA A 56 24.85 2.67 2.91
CA ALA A 56 25.03 1.31 3.42
C ALA A 56 26.51 0.87 3.38
N LYS A 57 27.23 1.16 2.29
CA LYS A 57 28.65 0.80 2.16
C LYS A 57 29.56 1.62 3.07
N VAL A 58 29.29 2.91 3.25
CA VAL A 58 29.98 3.79 4.19
C VAL A 58 29.79 3.29 5.63
N ALA A 59 28.58 2.84 6.00
CA ALA A 59 28.35 2.26 7.32
C ALA A 59 29.15 0.96 7.55
N LEU A 60 29.42 0.17 6.50
CA LEU A 60 30.30 -1.01 6.59
C LEU A 60 31.77 -0.60 6.69
N ALA A 61 32.22 0.34 5.85
CA ALA A 61 33.58 0.88 5.90
C ALA A 61 33.91 1.44 7.30
N ALA A 62 33.02 2.26 7.86
CA ALA A 62 33.20 2.82 9.20
C ALA A 62 33.30 1.76 10.32
N ARG A 63 32.69 0.57 10.13
CA ARG A 63 32.86 -0.55 11.09
C ARG A 63 34.21 -1.22 10.92
N ILE A 64 34.68 -1.41 9.69
CA ILE A 64 36.00 -1.96 9.40
C ILE A 64 37.09 -1.04 9.98
N ASP A 65 36.95 0.27 9.77
CA ASP A 65 37.89 1.28 10.28
C ASP A 65 37.91 1.30 11.82
N LEU A 66 36.76 1.10 12.47
CA LEU A 66 36.68 1.02 13.93
C LEU A 66 37.42 -0.22 14.49
N HIS A 67 37.36 -1.35 13.78
CA HIS A 67 38.06 -2.57 14.18
C HIS A 67 39.54 -2.58 13.75
N GLN A 68 39.98 -1.66 12.89
CA GLN A 68 41.34 -1.55 12.35
C GLN A 68 41.91 -2.88 11.82
N SER A 69 41.05 -3.77 11.33
CA SER A 69 41.44 -5.12 10.91
C SER A 69 42.29 -5.11 9.63
N GLU A 70 42.16 -4.08 8.80
CA GLU A 70 42.79 -3.95 7.49
C GLU A 70 43.26 -2.50 7.26
N PRO A 71 44.48 -2.12 7.70
CA PRO A 71 45.04 -0.79 7.48
C PRO A 71 45.42 -0.54 6.01
N SER A 72 45.40 -1.59 5.18
CA SER A 72 45.78 -1.59 3.76
C SER A 72 44.82 -0.79 2.86
N GLY A 73 43.62 -0.43 3.34
CA GLY A 73 42.60 0.28 2.57
C GLY A 73 41.95 -0.54 1.44
N THR A 74 42.37 -1.79 1.24
CA THR A 74 41.90 -2.68 0.17
C THR A 74 40.40 -2.98 0.27
N ALA A 75 39.87 -3.11 1.49
CA ALA A 75 38.45 -3.32 1.74
C ALA A 75 37.60 -2.13 1.24
N GLY A 76 38.04 -0.90 1.47
CA GLY A 76 37.37 0.31 0.99
C GLY A 76 37.35 0.41 -0.53
N ALA A 77 38.47 0.06 -1.19
CA ALA A 77 38.57 0.02 -2.65
C ALA A 77 37.59 -0.99 -3.27
N LYS A 78 37.46 -2.20 -2.69
CA LYS A 78 36.47 -3.20 -3.13
C LYS A 78 35.03 -2.68 -3.00
N LEU A 79 34.71 -2.04 -1.88
CA LEU A 79 33.39 -1.44 -1.68
C LEU A 79 33.08 -0.34 -2.70
N ARG A 80 34.09 0.43 -3.12
CA ARG A 80 33.95 1.45 -4.16
C ARG A 80 33.63 0.84 -5.52
N VAL A 81 34.39 -0.19 -5.93
CA VAL A 81 34.13 -0.91 -7.18
C VAL A 81 32.71 -1.49 -7.19
N GLU A 82 32.26 -2.10 -6.08
CA GLU A 82 30.89 -2.60 -5.98
C GLU A 82 29.80 -1.53 -6.08
N ILE A 83 30.08 -0.28 -5.66
CA ILE A 83 29.17 0.86 -5.83
C ILE A 83 29.06 1.16 -7.33
N ASP A 84 30.19 1.31 -7.99
CA ASP A 84 30.28 1.74 -9.38
C ASP A 84 29.65 0.68 -10.31
N ASP A 85 29.93 -0.61 -10.11
CA ASP A 85 29.32 -1.73 -10.86
C ASP A 85 27.79 -1.74 -10.77
N LYS A 86 27.25 -1.48 -9.57
CA LYS A 86 25.79 -1.45 -9.36
C LYS A 86 25.14 -0.25 -10.01
N VAL A 87 25.80 0.91 -10.00
CA VAL A 87 25.31 2.10 -10.68
C VAL A 87 25.31 1.87 -12.19
N THR A 88 26.38 1.30 -12.75
CA THR A 88 26.47 0.91 -14.17
C THR A 88 25.35 -0.04 -14.55
N LYS A 89 25.13 -1.11 -13.76
CA LYS A 89 24.03 -2.06 -13.96
C LYS A 89 22.64 -1.44 -13.92
N TRP A 90 22.44 -0.33 -13.20
CA TRP A 90 21.16 0.38 -13.17
C TRP A 90 20.96 1.32 -14.36
N GLN A 91 22.06 1.75 -14.99
CA GLN A 91 22.01 2.53 -16.23
C GLN A 91 21.72 1.65 -17.44
N GLU A 92 22.10 0.36 -17.38
CA GLU A 92 21.70 -0.61 -18.38
C GLU A 92 20.18 -0.64 -18.53
N THR A 93 19.73 -0.44 -19.77
CA THR A 93 18.31 -0.54 -20.11
C THR A 93 17.82 -1.93 -19.75
N GLN A 94 16.63 -2.02 -19.15
CA GLN A 94 16.03 -3.33 -18.88
C GLN A 94 15.90 -4.10 -20.18
N GLN A 95 16.35 -5.36 -20.17
CA GLN A 95 16.24 -6.23 -21.34
C GLN A 95 14.79 -6.24 -21.83
N ALA A 96 14.62 -6.07 -23.14
CA ALA A 96 13.30 -6.06 -23.76
C ALA A 96 12.57 -7.36 -23.42
N ARG A 97 11.33 -7.24 -22.92
CA ARG A 97 10.51 -8.42 -22.65
C ARG A 97 10.27 -9.14 -23.98
N THR A 98 10.66 -10.40 -24.07
CA THR A 98 10.33 -11.26 -25.21
C THR A 98 8.81 -11.36 -25.32
N LYS A 99 8.27 -11.23 -26.54
CA LYS A 99 6.83 -11.41 -26.81
C LYS A 99 6.47 -12.85 -26.43
N LYS A 100 5.75 -13.02 -25.31
CA LYS A 100 5.19 -14.32 -24.96
C LYS A 100 4.07 -14.60 -25.94
N ALA A 101 4.20 -15.68 -26.71
CA ALA A 101 3.14 -16.14 -27.59
C ALA A 101 1.86 -16.34 -26.76
N LEU A 102 0.72 -16.02 -27.37
CA LEU A 102 -0.57 -16.35 -26.77
C LEU A 102 -0.63 -17.86 -26.54
N PRO A 103 -1.29 -18.32 -25.47
CA PRO A 103 -1.58 -19.73 -25.33
C PRO A 103 -2.37 -20.21 -26.54
N ILE A 104 -2.04 -21.40 -27.03
CA ILE A 104 -2.74 -22.04 -28.15
C ILE A 104 -4.24 -22.07 -27.81
N PRO A 105 -5.13 -21.61 -28.71
CA PRO A 105 -6.56 -21.78 -28.54
C PRO A 105 -6.88 -23.28 -28.39
N ASP A 106 -7.37 -23.67 -27.22
CA ASP A 106 -7.66 -25.06 -26.89
C ASP A 106 -9.11 -25.14 -26.40
N GLU A 107 -9.95 -25.91 -27.08
CA GLU A 107 -11.39 -26.04 -26.81
C GLU A 107 -11.69 -27.01 -25.66
N LYS A 108 -10.78 -27.12 -24.69
CA LYS A 108 -10.96 -28.00 -23.54
C LYS A 108 -12.22 -27.62 -22.74
N PRO A 109 -13.03 -28.61 -22.32
CA PRO A 109 -14.17 -28.35 -21.48
C PRO A 109 -13.74 -27.70 -20.16
N SER A 110 -14.41 -26.61 -19.77
CA SER A 110 -14.05 -25.88 -18.55
C SER A 110 -14.26 -26.74 -17.30
N LYS A 111 -13.37 -26.59 -16.32
CA LYS A 111 -13.50 -27.27 -15.02
C LYS A 111 -14.66 -26.68 -14.23
N LYS A 112 -15.71 -27.47 -14.00
CA LYS A 112 -16.88 -27.05 -13.21
C LYS A 112 -16.52 -27.04 -11.72
N ARG A 113 -16.74 -25.90 -11.05
CA ARG A 113 -16.57 -25.73 -9.59
C ARG A 113 -17.86 -25.26 -8.94
N GLY A 114 -18.24 -25.91 -7.84
CA GLY A 114 -19.36 -25.55 -6.97
C GLY A 114 -18.91 -24.86 -5.68
N GLY A 115 -19.86 -24.56 -4.80
CA GLY A 115 -19.63 -23.98 -3.47
C GLY A 115 -19.78 -22.46 -3.38
N LYS A 116 -19.98 -21.96 -2.15
CA LYS A 116 -20.30 -20.55 -1.86
C LYS A 116 -19.29 -19.56 -2.44
N ARG A 117 -17.99 -19.84 -2.33
CA ARG A 117 -16.93 -18.98 -2.85
C ARG A 117 -16.90 -18.96 -4.38
N ALA A 118 -17.04 -20.12 -5.02
CA ALA A 118 -17.06 -20.23 -6.48
C ALA A 118 -18.31 -19.57 -7.07
N ARG A 119 -19.48 -19.75 -6.42
CA ARG A 119 -20.73 -19.07 -6.78
C ARG A 119 -20.59 -17.55 -6.69
N LYS A 120 -20.08 -17.02 -5.58
CA LYS A 120 -19.83 -15.57 -5.41
C LYS A 120 -18.84 -14.99 -6.44
N PHE A 121 -17.83 -15.77 -6.85
CA PHE A 121 -16.90 -15.35 -7.91
C PHE A 121 -17.58 -15.35 -9.28
N LYS A 122 -18.37 -16.37 -9.61
CA LYS A 122 -19.15 -16.43 -10.85
C LYS A 122 -20.19 -15.31 -10.94
N GLU A 123 -20.87 -15.01 -9.83
CA GLU A 123 -21.83 -13.89 -9.72
C GLU A 123 -21.18 -12.52 -10.00
N LYS A 124 -19.87 -12.37 -9.78
CA LYS A 124 -19.15 -11.12 -10.08
C LYS A 124 -18.95 -10.88 -11.59
N PHE A 125 -18.80 -11.95 -12.38
CA PHE A 125 -18.51 -11.86 -13.81
C PHE A 125 -19.71 -12.22 -14.69
N GLY A 126 -20.71 -12.92 -14.13
CA GLY A 126 -21.94 -13.26 -14.83
C GLY A 126 -22.91 -12.08 -14.89
N LEU A 127 -23.81 -12.11 -15.87
CA LEU A 127 -24.91 -11.17 -15.98
C LEU A 127 -25.79 -11.24 -14.73
N THR A 128 -26.14 -10.07 -14.19
CA THR A 128 -27.09 -9.97 -13.09
C THR A 128 -28.48 -10.40 -13.55
N GLU A 129 -29.36 -10.79 -12.62
CA GLU A 129 -30.73 -11.17 -12.99
C GLU A 129 -31.50 -10.00 -13.61
N LEU A 130 -31.27 -8.78 -13.11
CA LEU A 130 -31.76 -7.54 -13.71
C LEU A 130 -31.30 -7.42 -15.17
N GLN A 131 -29.99 -7.59 -15.44
CA GLN A 131 -29.47 -7.55 -16.81
C GLN A 131 -30.06 -8.66 -17.70
N LYS A 132 -30.39 -9.82 -17.14
CA LYS A 132 -31.07 -10.88 -17.91
C LYS A 132 -32.50 -10.49 -18.24
N GLU A 133 -33.21 -9.79 -17.36
CA GLU A 133 -34.56 -9.29 -17.61
C GLU A 133 -34.59 -8.13 -18.60
N THR A 134 -33.60 -7.24 -18.56
CA THR A 134 -33.44 -6.19 -19.59
C THR A 134 -33.16 -6.80 -20.95
N ASN A 135 -32.38 -7.89 -21.01
CA ASN A 135 -32.08 -8.57 -22.26
C ASN A 135 -33.23 -9.44 -22.77
N LYS A 136 -34.32 -9.63 -22.01
CA LYS A 136 -35.52 -10.33 -22.48
C LYS A 136 -36.41 -9.35 -23.22
N ARG A 137 -36.88 -9.75 -24.41
CA ARG A 137 -37.82 -8.97 -25.22
C ARG A 137 -39.04 -9.81 -25.58
N THR A 138 -40.21 -9.17 -25.53
CA THR A 138 -41.46 -9.73 -26.02
C THR A 138 -41.54 -9.54 -27.52
N PHE A 139 -41.84 -10.61 -28.25
CA PHE A 139 -42.09 -10.52 -29.68
C PHE A 139 -43.42 -9.78 -29.93
N ALA A 140 -43.43 -8.83 -30.87
CA ALA A 140 -44.59 -8.05 -31.34
C ALA A 140 -45.10 -6.85 -30.49
N ASN A 141 -44.56 -6.57 -29.30
CA ASN A 141 -44.90 -5.35 -28.54
C ASN A 141 -43.77 -4.31 -28.63
N PHE A 142 -43.96 -3.30 -29.50
CA PHE A 142 -43.09 -2.13 -29.63
C PHE A 142 -43.66 -0.98 -28.79
N GLU A 143 -43.52 -1.07 -27.47
CA GLU A 143 -43.94 0.01 -26.54
C GLU A 143 -42.81 1.02 -26.25
N GLY A 144 -41.58 0.76 -26.72
CA GLY A 144 -40.41 1.61 -26.51
C GLY A 144 -40.33 2.78 -27.49
N GLU A 145 -39.63 3.83 -27.08
CA GLU A 145 -39.27 4.95 -27.95
C GLU A 145 -38.25 4.44 -28.99
N TYR A 146 -38.64 4.43 -30.28
CA TYR A 146 -37.87 3.86 -31.39
C TYR A 146 -36.39 4.31 -31.42
N GLY A 147 -36.11 5.55 -31.02
CA GLY A 147 -34.76 6.09 -30.93
C GLY A 147 -33.88 5.39 -29.89
N ASP A 148 -34.43 5.09 -28.71
CA ASP A 148 -33.70 4.39 -27.64
C ASP A 148 -33.60 2.89 -27.91
N ASP A 149 -34.62 2.30 -28.54
CA ASP A 149 -34.60 0.89 -28.95
C ASP A 149 -33.53 0.59 -30.00
N ALA A 150 -33.35 1.50 -30.97
CA ALA A 150 -32.31 1.42 -32.00
C ALA A 150 -30.90 1.58 -31.41
N MET A 151 -30.77 2.38 -30.34
CA MET A 151 -29.50 2.62 -29.64
C MET A 151 -29.21 1.57 -28.55
N GLY A 152 -30.14 0.64 -28.30
CA GLY A 152 -29.98 -0.43 -27.32
C GLY A 152 -30.17 0.01 -25.86
N ASN A 153 -30.79 1.17 -25.63
CA ASN A 153 -31.13 1.70 -24.31
C ASN A 153 -32.44 1.13 -23.74
N ASP A 154 -33.13 0.28 -24.51
CA ASP A 154 -34.36 -0.39 -24.13
C ASP A 154 -34.19 -1.21 -22.82
N LEU A 155 -35.14 -1.04 -21.91
CA LEU A 155 -35.25 -1.80 -20.67
C LEU A 155 -35.88 -3.20 -20.88
N GLY A 156 -36.25 -3.55 -22.12
CA GLY A 156 -36.71 -4.87 -22.50
C GLY A 156 -37.98 -5.25 -21.76
N MET A 157 -37.95 -6.32 -20.97
CA MET A 157 -39.09 -6.77 -20.17
C MET A 157 -39.08 -6.18 -18.74
N LEU A 158 -38.04 -5.45 -18.36
CA LEU A 158 -37.91 -4.85 -17.04
C LEU A 158 -38.90 -3.69 -16.89
N GLY A 159 -39.84 -3.81 -15.94
CA GLY A 159 -40.84 -2.76 -15.65
C GLY A 159 -42.18 -2.88 -16.40
N LYS A 160 -42.32 -3.82 -17.35
CA LYS A 160 -43.55 -3.98 -18.16
C LYS A 160 -44.73 -4.61 -17.42
N SER A 161 -44.51 -5.37 -16.35
CA SER A 161 -45.60 -6.05 -15.61
C SER A 161 -46.23 -5.23 -14.48
N SER A 162 -45.56 -4.17 -14.02
CA SER A 162 -46.06 -3.32 -12.95
C SER A 162 -45.38 -1.96 -13.07
N GLY A 163 -46.14 -0.89 -13.34
CA GLY A 163 -45.63 0.47 -13.56
C GLY A 163 -44.90 1.11 -12.37
N ARG A 164 -44.62 0.36 -11.30
CA ARG A 164 -43.87 0.81 -10.12
C ARG A 164 -42.72 -0.15 -9.83
N LEU A 165 -41.60 0.05 -10.49
CA LEU A 165 -40.40 -0.77 -10.32
C LEU A 165 -39.64 -0.38 -9.03
N ARG A 166 -39.88 -1.11 -7.93
CA ARG A 166 -39.04 -1.03 -6.73
C ARG A 166 -37.92 -2.07 -6.83
N LEU A 167 -36.83 -1.73 -7.49
CA LEU A 167 -35.65 -2.58 -7.45
C LEU A 167 -34.99 -2.46 -6.07
N PRO A 168 -34.69 -3.57 -5.36
CA PRO A 168 -33.74 -3.50 -4.27
C PRO A 168 -32.41 -3.10 -4.88
N ALA A 169 -31.91 -1.92 -4.53
CA ALA A 169 -30.58 -1.46 -4.93
C ALA A 169 -29.53 -2.39 -4.32
N LYS A 170 -29.30 -3.55 -4.95
CA LYS A 170 -28.09 -4.32 -4.72
C LYS A 170 -26.97 -3.41 -5.19
N LYS A 171 -26.36 -2.69 -4.24
CA LYS A 171 -25.13 -1.94 -4.46
C LYS A 171 -24.21 -2.87 -5.22
N GLU A 172 -24.05 -2.63 -6.51
CA GLU A 172 -22.94 -3.18 -7.25
C GLU A 172 -21.72 -2.67 -6.52
N GLN A 173 -21.14 -3.54 -5.68
CA GLN A 173 -19.90 -3.22 -5.02
C GLN A 173 -18.87 -3.17 -6.15
N LYS A 174 -18.70 -2.00 -6.75
CA LYS A 174 -17.58 -1.69 -7.61
C LYS A 174 -16.36 -1.96 -6.75
N LEU A 175 -15.80 -3.15 -6.93
CA LEU A 175 -14.65 -3.61 -6.17
C LEU A 175 -13.49 -2.75 -6.64
N ALA A 176 -13.29 -1.61 -5.99
CA ALA A 176 -12.13 -0.78 -6.22
C ALA A 176 -10.90 -1.69 -6.10
N ALA A 177 -10.01 -1.61 -7.10
CA ALA A 177 -8.83 -2.45 -7.15
C ALA A 177 -8.10 -2.37 -5.80
N LYS A 178 -7.61 -3.50 -5.28
CA LYS A 178 -6.96 -3.57 -3.95
C LYS A 178 -5.89 -2.49 -3.75
N LYS A 179 -5.21 -2.08 -4.83
CA LYS A 179 -4.22 -0.98 -4.84
C LYS A 179 -4.83 0.39 -4.53
N VAL A 180 -6.01 0.70 -5.08
CA VAL A 180 -6.74 1.96 -4.83
C VAL A 180 -7.23 1.98 -3.39
N LYS A 181 -7.80 0.88 -2.90
CA LYS A 181 -8.21 0.78 -1.48
C LYS A 181 -7.02 0.94 -0.53
N LYS A 182 -5.87 0.33 -0.85
CA LYS A 182 -4.65 0.48 -0.06
C LYS A 182 -4.11 1.91 -0.09
N ALA A 183 -4.13 2.60 -1.24
CA ALA A 183 -3.72 3.99 -1.32
C ALA A 183 -4.62 4.92 -0.48
N ILE A 184 -5.94 4.71 -0.55
CA ILE A 184 -6.92 5.47 0.25
C ILE A 184 -6.72 5.19 1.75
N GLN A 185 -6.52 3.94 2.13
CA GLN A 185 -6.29 3.55 3.53
C GLN A 185 -4.94 4.04 4.07
N MET A 186 -3.91 4.14 3.22
CA MET A 186 -2.62 4.74 3.60
C MET A 186 -2.69 6.27 3.68
N SER A 187 -3.60 6.91 2.93
CA SER A 187 -3.85 8.35 3.01
C SER A 187 -4.54 8.74 4.32
N SER A 188 -5.40 7.87 4.87
CA SER A 188 -6.06 8.14 6.17
C SER A 188 -5.16 7.86 7.38
N GLY A 189 -4.01 7.21 7.17
CA GLY A 189 -3.02 6.89 8.22
C GLY A 189 -1.72 7.70 8.13
N ALA A 190 -1.60 8.61 7.17
CA ALA A 190 -0.46 9.53 7.05
C ALA A 190 -0.66 10.76 7.95
N THR A 191 -0.89 10.53 9.24
CA THR A 191 -0.82 11.58 10.25
C THR A 191 0.66 11.86 10.51
N ASN A 192 1.11 13.07 10.19
CA ASN A 192 2.40 13.56 10.68
C ASN A 192 2.44 13.35 12.19
N GLY A 193 3.57 12.93 12.77
CA GLY A 193 3.74 12.66 14.20
C GLY A 193 3.53 13.86 15.15
N LEU A 194 2.96 14.96 14.64
CA LEU A 194 2.48 16.14 15.37
C LEU A 194 0.94 16.21 15.44
N SER A 195 0.22 15.35 14.73
CA SER A 195 -1.23 15.20 14.86
C SER A 195 -1.52 14.25 16.02
N SER A 196 -1.37 14.74 17.26
CA SER A 196 -1.90 14.06 18.43
C SER A 196 -3.40 13.77 18.25
N SER A 197 -3.80 12.58 18.68
CA SER A 197 -5.10 11.94 18.58
C SER A 197 -6.28 12.76 19.12
N LEU A 198 -6.91 13.64 18.34
CA LEU A 198 -8.15 14.33 18.71
C LEU A 198 -9.29 13.89 17.80
N VAL A 199 -10.31 13.25 18.37
CA VAL A 199 -11.54 12.84 17.66
C VAL A 199 -12.69 13.69 18.18
N PHE A 200 -13.33 14.44 17.29
CA PHE A 200 -14.47 15.28 17.62
C PHE A 200 -15.74 14.43 17.60
N THR A 201 -16.27 14.07 18.77
CA THR A 201 -17.57 13.39 18.90
C THR A 201 -18.67 14.41 19.24
N PRO A 202 -19.89 14.25 18.70
CA PRO A 202 -20.92 15.29 18.74
C PRO A 202 -21.61 15.47 20.11
N VAL A 203 -21.18 14.75 21.16
CA VAL A 203 -21.87 14.77 22.45
C VAL A 203 -21.04 15.41 23.57
N GLN A 204 -19.70 15.36 23.55
CA GLN A 204 -18.87 15.83 24.68
C GLN A 204 -17.58 16.60 24.34
N GLY A 205 -17.35 16.98 23.08
CA GLY A 205 -16.21 17.84 22.71
C GLY A 205 -14.88 17.09 22.54
N LEU A 206 -13.79 17.86 22.35
CA LEU A 206 -12.45 17.39 21.95
C LEU A 206 -11.82 16.44 22.97
N GLU A 207 -12.01 15.14 22.79
CA GLU A 207 -11.32 14.11 23.59
C GLU A 207 -10.19 13.43 22.82
N LEU A 208 -9.14 13.08 23.57
CA LEU A 208 -7.97 12.38 23.06
C LEU A 208 -8.35 10.93 22.75
N ALA A 209 -8.39 10.54 21.46
CA ALA A 209 -8.61 9.16 21.05
C ALA A 209 -7.33 8.32 21.24
N ALA A 210 -7.02 8.01 22.49
CA ALA A 210 -6.20 6.88 22.83
C ALA A 210 -7.09 5.64 22.91
N GLU A 211 -7.59 5.16 21.76
CA GLU A 211 -7.94 3.74 21.67
C GLU A 211 -6.64 2.98 21.99
N ASP A 212 -6.59 2.37 23.17
CA ASP A 212 -5.54 1.49 23.71
C ASP A 212 -4.52 2.05 24.73
N THR A 213 -4.69 3.20 25.38
CA THR A 213 -3.88 3.46 26.61
C THR A 213 -4.40 2.65 27.79
N GLY A 214 -5.70 2.69 28.07
CA GLY A 214 -6.30 1.92 29.17
C GLY A 214 -6.13 0.41 29.02
N ALA A 215 -6.31 -0.13 27.81
CA ALA A 215 -6.14 -1.56 27.54
C ALA A 215 -4.66 -2.00 27.58
N ARG A 216 -3.73 -1.14 27.15
CA ARG A 216 -2.30 -1.43 27.19
C ARG A 216 -1.74 -1.28 28.60
N GLU A 217 -2.17 -0.28 29.35
CA GLU A 217 -1.85 -0.14 30.77
C GLU A 217 -2.43 -1.27 31.60
N ALA A 218 -3.66 -1.73 31.30
CA ALA A 218 -4.24 -2.91 31.94
C ALA A 218 -3.44 -4.18 31.61
N ARG A 219 -3.05 -4.42 30.35
CA ARG A 219 -2.20 -5.56 29.96
C ARG A 219 -0.80 -5.49 30.58
N VAL A 220 -0.21 -4.29 30.68
CA VAL A 220 1.10 -4.10 31.33
C VAL A 220 0.99 -4.28 32.84
N LYS A 221 -0.10 -3.82 33.47
CA LYS A 221 -0.39 -4.06 34.89
C LYS A 221 -0.63 -5.55 35.16
N GLU A 222 -1.42 -6.22 34.33
CA GLU A 222 -1.69 -7.67 34.40
C GLU A 222 -0.41 -8.49 34.20
N ALA A 223 0.43 -8.15 33.22
CA ALA A 223 1.72 -8.80 33.01
C ALA A 223 2.73 -8.54 34.16
N ASN A 224 2.61 -7.40 34.85
CA ASN A 224 3.44 -7.06 36.01
C ASN A 224 2.85 -7.55 37.35
N GLN A 225 1.64 -8.11 37.38
CA GLN A 225 1.10 -8.74 38.58
C GLN A 225 1.83 -10.06 38.82
N LYS A 226 2.77 -10.04 39.75
CA LYS A 226 3.46 -11.23 40.25
C LYS A 226 2.51 -12.04 41.15
N TRP A 227 2.76 -13.34 41.19
CA TRP A 227 2.00 -14.40 41.90
C TRP A 227 1.59 -14.10 43.36
N PHE A 228 2.25 -13.14 44.01
CA PHE A 228 1.86 -12.61 45.32
C PHE A 228 1.72 -11.08 45.22
N SER A 229 0.48 -10.59 45.17
CA SER A 229 0.18 -9.16 45.32
C SER A 229 -0.64 -8.94 46.59
N GLN A 230 -0.40 -7.84 47.31
CA GLN A 230 -1.08 -7.54 48.59
C GLN A 230 -2.62 -7.45 48.46
N SER A 231 -3.14 -7.27 47.24
CA SER A 231 -4.58 -7.13 46.97
C SER A 231 -5.23 -8.38 46.36
N SER A 232 -4.46 -9.42 46.01
CA SER A 232 -4.98 -10.66 45.42
C SER A 232 -4.64 -11.87 46.29
N GLY A 233 -5.65 -12.55 46.82
CA GLY A 233 -5.46 -13.83 47.52
C GLY A 233 -4.85 -14.91 46.62
N PHE A 234 -4.46 -16.05 47.21
CA PHE A 234 -3.82 -17.17 46.50
C PHE A 234 -4.65 -17.63 45.28
N MET A 235 -4.09 -17.46 44.09
CA MET A 235 -4.71 -17.96 42.85
C MET A 235 -4.25 -19.39 42.54
N SER A 236 -5.12 -20.22 41.95
CA SER A 236 -4.79 -21.62 41.64
C SER A 236 -3.85 -21.71 40.43
N ALA A 237 -2.84 -22.58 40.49
CA ALA A 237 -1.78 -22.70 39.48
C ALA A 237 -2.20 -23.40 38.16
N ARG A 238 -3.50 -23.63 37.94
CA ARG A 238 -3.99 -24.23 36.70
C ARG A 238 -4.74 -23.17 35.86
N PRO A 239 -4.39 -22.98 34.58
CA PRO A 239 -5.15 -22.10 33.71
C PRO A 239 -6.56 -22.68 33.50
N LYS A 240 -7.58 -21.81 33.54
CA LYS A 240 -8.96 -22.14 33.14
C LYS A 240 -9.05 -22.29 31.62
#